data_AF-A0A6G8CY06-F1
#
_entry.id   AF-A0A6G8CY06-F1
#
_cell.length_a   1.000
_cell.length_b   1.000
_cell.length_c   1.000
_cell.angle_alpha   90.00
_cell.angle_beta   90.00
_cell.angle_gamma   90.00
#
_symmetry.space_group_name_H-M   'P 1'
#
loop_
_entity.id
_entity.type
_entity.pdbx_description
1 polymer ?
#
loop_
_entity_poly.entity_id
_entity_poly.type
_entity_poly.pdbx_seq_one_letter_code
_entity_poly.pdbx_strand_id
1 'polypeptide(L)'
;MTKPLKTSKTGLILPTEEEERAINSGIAEDPDTVEITELMARMQPMRRRGRPEVEHPKVSTTIRVDQDVLDAIKHSGKGWQTRVNDLLRDAVRRGKFEPV
;
A
#
# COMPACT_ATOMS: atom_id res chain seq x y z
N MET A 1 2.93 44.87 -15.93
CA MET A 1 1.63 44.27 -16.27
C MET A 1 1.72 42.78 -16.03
N THR A 2 1.29 42.30 -14.86
CA THR A 2 1.51 40.91 -14.42
C THR A 2 0.41 40.02 -14.99
N LYS A 3 0.76 39.10 -15.89
CA LYS A 3 -0.19 38.10 -16.41
C LYS A 3 -0.57 37.14 -15.25
N PRO A 4 -1.83 36.70 -15.13
CA PRO A 4 -2.24 35.83 -14.04
C PRO A 4 -1.59 34.44 -14.18
N LEU A 5 -1.14 33.87 -13.05
CA LEU A 5 -0.58 32.53 -12.97
C LEU A 5 -1.63 31.50 -13.39
N LYS A 6 -1.24 30.48 -14.15
CA LYS A 6 -2.13 29.41 -14.62
C LYS A 6 -2.36 28.43 -13.47
N THR A 7 -3.55 28.43 -12.89
CA THR A 7 -3.93 27.48 -11.83
C THR A 7 -4.42 26.17 -12.45
N SER A 8 -3.83 25.04 -12.04
CA SER A 8 -4.32 23.71 -12.44
C SER A 8 -5.60 23.32 -11.69
N LYS A 9 -6.32 22.30 -12.18
CA LYS A 9 -7.53 21.74 -11.52
C LYS A 9 -7.32 21.36 -10.03
N THR A 10 -6.07 21.18 -9.60
CA THR A 10 -5.68 20.79 -8.23
C THR A 10 -5.33 22.00 -7.35
N GLY A 11 -5.49 23.23 -7.84
CA GLY A 11 -5.12 24.45 -7.10
C GLY A 11 -3.62 24.74 -7.09
N LEU A 12 -2.80 23.98 -7.82
CA LEU A 12 -1.36 24.25 -7.96
C LEU A 12 -1.15 25.46 -8.87
N ILE A 13 -0.33 26.40 -8.39
CA ILE A 13 0.14 27.57 -9.13
C ILE A 13 1.31 27.12 -10.01
N LEU A 14 1.13 27.15 -11.33
CA LEU A 14 2.21 26.84 -12.28
C LEU A 14 3.07 28.09 -12.52
N PRO A 15 4.41 27.94 -12.57
CA PRO A 15 5.30 29.03 -12.95
C PRO A 15 4.92 29.60 -14.32
N THR A 16 5.12 30.91 -14.46
CA THR A 16 5.03 31.59 -15.75
C THR A 16 6.28 31.27 -16.58
N GLU A 17 6.21 31.50 -17.90
CA GLU A 17 7.31 31.22 -18.83
C GLU A 17 8.59 32.01 -18.53
N GLU A 18 8.46 33.17 -17.87
CA GLU A 18 9.59 33.97 -17.41
C GLU A 18 10.22 33.36 -16.15
N GLU A 19 9.40 32.90 -15.21
CA GLU A 19 9.85 32.19 -14.01
C GLU A 19 10.47 30.83 -14.37
N GLU A 20 9.91 30.09 -15.32
CA GLU A 20 10.50 28.84 -15.82
C GLU A 20 11.88 29.07 -16.42
N ARG A 21 12.08 30.16 -17.18
CA ARG A 21 13.40 30.52 -17.72
C ARG A 21 14.40 30.87 -16.63
N ALA A 22 13.97 31.64 -15.62
CA ALA A 22 14.83 31.99 -14.48
C ALA A 22 15.23 30.75 -13.67
N ILE A 23 14.30 29.81 -13.45
CA ILE A 23 14.56 28.53 -12.79
C ILE A 23 15.57 27.72 -13.60
N ASN A 24 15.38 27.60 -14.92
CA ASN A 24 16.29 26.84 -15.79
C ASN A 24 17.70 27.46 -15.87
N SER A 25 17.82 28.79 -15.86
CA SER A 25 19.13 29.46 -15.82
C SER A 25 19.86 29.12 -14.51
N GLY A 26 19.15 29.17 -13.39
CA GLY A 26 19.73 28.83 -12.08
C GLY A 26 20.19 27.37 -11.98
N ILE A 27 19.41 26.43 -12.54
CA ILE A 27 19.77 25.01 -12.65
C ILE A 27 21.05 24.83 -13.48
N ALA A 28 21.17 25.55 -14.60
CA ALA A 28 22.32 25.42 -15.51
C ALA A 28 23.62 26.05 -14.96
N GLU A 29 23.49 27.11 -14.16
CA GLU A 29 24.62 27.81 -13.55
C GLU A 29 25.17 27.09 -12.31
N ASP A 30 24.40 26.18 -11.70
CA ASP A 30 24.80 25.41 -10.53
C ASP A 30 25.45 24.07 -10.93
N PRO A 31 26.79 23.92 -10.78
CA PRO A 31 27.49 22.69 -11.13
C PRO A 31 27.18 21.51 -10.19
N ASP A 32 26.62 21.77 -9.01
CA ASP A 32 26.21 20.72 -8.05
C ASP A 32 24.77 20.25 -8.29
N THR A 33 24.02 20.94 -9.16
CA THR A 33 22.67 20.52 -9.53
C THR A 33 22.71 19.38 -10.55
N VAL A 34 22.11 18.24 -10.17
CA VAL A 34 21.96 17.06 -11.03
C VAL A 34 20.49 16.89 -11.39
N GLU A 35 20.16 16.94 -12.68
CA GLU A 35 18.81 16.61 -13.12
C GLU A 35 18.50 15.12 -12.88
N ILE A 36 17.42 14.87 -12.16
CA ILE A 36 17.01 13.53 -11.72
C ILE A 36 16.80 12.59 -12.92
N THR A 37 16.48 13.10 -14.12
CA THR A 37 16.29 12.30 -15.34
C THR A 37 17.47 11.36 -15.63
N GLU A 38 18.71 11.83 -15.48
CA GLU A 38 19.91 11.00 -15.70
C GLU A 38 20.18 10.02 -14.55
N LEU A 39 19.90 10.44 -13.32
CA LEU A 39 20.07 9.62 -12.12
C LEU A 39 19.01 8.51 -12.04
N MET A 40 17.78 8.79 -12.45
CA MET A 40 16.63 7.88 -12.41
C MET A 40 16.79 6.74 -13.41
N ALA A 41 17.40 7.00 -14.58
CA ALA A 41 17.78 5.96 -15.54
C ALA A 41 18.83 4.98 -14.98
N ARG A 42 19.63 5.42 -14.00
CA ARG A 42 20.67 4.61 -13.33
C ARG A 42 20.18 3.98 -12.02
N MET A 43 19.08 4.47 -11.46
CA MET A 43 18.47 3.91 -10.24
C MET A 43 17.72 2.62 -10.57
N GLN A 44 18.33 1.48 -10.22
CA GLN A 44 17.62 0.21 -10.14
C GLN A 44 16.42 0.35 -9.19
N PRO A 45 15.21 -0.07 -9.57
CA PRO A 45 14.06 0.00 -8.68
C PRO A 45 14.40 -0.80 -7.42
N MET A 46 14.42 -0.11 -6.28
CA MET A 46 14.64 -0.71 -4.97
C MET A 46 13.66 -1.87 -4.83
N ARG A 47 14.16 -3.12 -4.87
CA ARG A 47 13.34 -4.32 -4.72
C ARG A 47 12.43 -4.10 -3.53
N ARG A 48 11.12 -4.09 -3.76
CA ARG A 48 10.12 -3.88 -2.71
C ARG A 48 10.48 -4.81 -1.56
N ARG A 49 10.93 -4.26 -0.43
CA ARG A 49 11.19 -4.99 0.82
C ARG A 49 9.83 -5.38 1.41
N GLY A 50 9.15 -6.30 0.73
CA GLY A 50 7.96 -6.95 1.24
C GLY A 50 8.33 -8.01 2.27
N ARG A 51 7.33 -8.45 3.04
CA ARG A 51 7.45 -9.66 3.85
C ARG A 51 7.89 -10.81 2.91
N PRO A 52 8.86 -11.65 3.32
CA PRO A 52 9.20 -12.87 2.58
C PRO A 52 7.94 -13.66 2.24
N GLU A 53 7.92 -14.26 1.06
CA GLU A 53 6.79 -15.09 0.64
C GLU A 53 6.58 -16.23 1.64
N VAL A 54 5.33 -16.43 2.07
CA VAL A 54 4.94 -17.51 2.97
C VAL A 54 4.46 -18.66 2.10
N GLU A 55 5.05 -19.84 2.22
CA GLU A 55 4.73 -21.02 1.38
C GLU A 55 3.23 -21.40 1.43
N HIS A 56 2.60 -21.25 2.59
CA HIS A 56 1.19 -21.57 2.82
C HIS A 56 0.47 -20.42 3.53
N PRO A 57 0.07 -19.36 2.79
CA PRO A 57 -0.65 -18.25 3.39
C PRO A 57 -2.05 -18.69 3.82
N LYS A 58 -2.61 -18.02 4.84
CA LYS A 58 -4.02 -18.20 5.21
C LYS A 58 -4.88 -17.73 4.05
N VAL A 59 -5.82 -18.58 3.61
CA VAL A 59 -6.77 -18.24 2.55
C VAL A 59 -7.95 -17.50 3.17
N SER A 60 -8.25 -16.29 2.66
CA SER A 60 -9.47 -15.58 3.02
C SER A 60 -10.66 -16.24 2.34
N THR A 61 -11.65 -16.66 3.11
CA THR A 61 -12.90 -17.22 2.58
C THR A 61 -14.10 -16.57 3.25
N THR A 62 -15.21 -16.52 2.53
CA THR A 62 -16.47 -15.96 3.02
C THR A 62 -17.41 -17.11 3.36
N ILE A 63 -17.77 -17.23 4.64
CA ILE A 63 -18.80 -18.15 5.12
C ILE A 63 -19.85 -17.38 5.90
N ARG A 64 -21.08 -17.92 5.96
CA ARG A 64 -22.12 -17.43 6.86
C ARG A 64 -22.04 -18.20 8.16
N VAL A 65 -22.14 -17.49 9.28
CA VAL A 65 -22.16 -18.03 10.64
C VAL A 65 -23.37 -17.42 11.33
N ASP A 66 -24.03 -18.20 12.18
CA ASP A 66 -25.17 -17.71 12.97
C ASP A 66 -24.75 -16.51 13.84
N GLN A 67 -25.65 -15.53 13.94
CA GLN A 67 -25.35 -14.22 14.53
C GLN A 67 -24.96 -14.34 16.02
N ASP A 68 -25.73 -15.11 16.78
CA ASP A 68 -25.52 -15.36 18.21
C ASP A 68 -24.17 -16.05 18.47
N VAL A 69 -23.81 -17.04 17.64
CA VAL A 69 -22.51 -17.72 17.71
C VAL A 69 -21.37 -16.74 17.44
N LEU A 70 -21.49 -15.92 16.38
CA LEU A 70 -20.45 -14.95 16.04
C LEU A 70 -20.28 -13.89 17.14
N ASP A 71 -21.38 -13.44 17.75
CA ASP A 71 -21.36 -12.46 18.83
C ASP A 71 -20.70 -13.03 20.08
N ALA A 72 -21.03 -14.26 20.47
CA ALA A 72 -20.37 -14.95 21.58
C ALA A 72 -18.86 -15.10 21.35
N ILE A 73 -18.45 -15.47 20.12
CA ILE A 73 -17.05 -15.57 19.74
C ILE A 73 -16.35 -14.21 19.84
N LYS A 74 -16.94 -13.14 19.30
CA LYS A 74 -16.34 -11.80 19.38
C LYS A 74 -16.25 -11.28 20.81
N HIS A 75 -17.24 -11.59 21.64
CA HIS A 75 -17.27 -11.22 23.06
C HIS A 75 -16.13 -11.88 23.87
N SER A 76 -15.59 -13.01 23.40
CA SER A 76 -14.39 -13.62 24.00
C SER A 76 -13.12 -12.75 23.89
N GLY A 77 -13.18 -11.61 23.19
CA GLY A 77 -12.15 -10.58 23.20
C GLY A 77 -11.03 -10.80 22.18
N LYS A 78 -9.88 -10.16 22.42
CA LYS A 78 -8.74 -10.16 21.49
C LYS A 78 -8.30 -11.59 21.15
N GLY A 79 -8.02 -11.82 19.87
CA GLY A 79 -7.55 -13.11 19.38
C GLY A 79 -8.63 -14.14 19.08
N TRP A 80 -9.92 -13.76 19.13
CA TRP A 80 -11.02 -14.67 18.80
C TRP A 80 -10.87 -15.32 17.41
N GLN A 81 -10.37 -14.59 16.39
CA GLN A 81 -10.11 -15.15 15.06
C GLN A 81 -9.06 -16.26 15.07
N THR A 82 -7.99 -16.09 15.86
CA THR A 82 -6.96 -17.13 16.03
C THR A 82 -7.56 -18.36 16.69
N ARG A 83 -8.35 -18.18 17.77
CA ARG A 83 -9.02 -19.28 18.46
C ARG A 83 -10.00 -20.04 17.56
N VAL A 84 -10.76 -19.34 16.72
CA VAL A 84 -11.65 -19.97 15.73
C VAL A 84 -10.84 -20.82 14.73
N ASN A 85 -9.76 -20.26 14.19
CA ASN A 85 -8.90 -21.02 13.28
C ASN A 85 -8.28 -22.27 13.97
N ASP A 86 -7.89 -22.17 15.23
CA ASP A 86 -7.32 -23.29 15.98
C ASP A 86 -8.38 -24.36 16.26
N LEU A 87 -9.62 -23.97 16.55
CA LEU A 87 -10.76 -24.89 16.68
C LEU A 87 -11.03 -25.64 15.36
N LEU A 88 -11.01 -24.93 14.22
CA LEU A 88 -11.18 -25.56 12.90
C LEU A 88 -10.04 -26.55 12.61
N ARG A 89 -8.79 -26.20 12.93
CA ARG A 89 -7.64 -27.12 12.80
C ARG A 89 -7.82 -28.35 13.67
N ASP A 90 -8.27 -28.18 14.90
CA ASP A 90 -8.51 -29.30 15.82
C ASP A 90 -9.63 -30.21 15.32
N ALA A 91 -10.72 -29.64 14.82
CA ALA A 91 -11.83 -30.38 14.23
C ALA A 91 -11.39 -31.22 13.02
N VAL A 92 -10.56 -30.67 12.13
CA VAL A 92 -9.98 -31.40 11.00
C VAL A 92 -9.08 -32.54 11.50
N ARG A 93 -8.17 -32.29 12.46
CA ARG A 93 -7.30 -33.34 13.04
C ARG A 93 -8.09 -34.47 13.69
N ARG A 94 -9.28 -34.18 14.21
CA ARG A 94 -10.18 -35.17 14.83
C ARG A 94 -11.11 -35.88 13.85
N GLY A 95 -10.97 -35.66 12.53
CA GLY A 95 -11.82 -36.31 11.53
C GLY A 95 -13.27 -35.81 11.53
N LYS A 96 -13.51 -34.55 11.94
CA LYS A 96 -14.87 -33.96 11.86
C LYS A 96 -15.26 -33.55 10.43
N PHE A 97 -14.28 -33.51 9.54
CA PHE A 97 -14.43 -33.21 8.12
C PHE A 97 -13.82 -34.37 7.33
N GLU A 98 -14.51 -35.51 7.35
CA GLU A 98 -14.14 -36.63 6.48
C GLU A 98 -14.50 -36.28 5.03
N PRO A 99 -13.65 -36.65 4.05
CA PRO A 99 -14.03 -36.58 2.65
C PRO A 99 -15.23 -37.51 2.42
N VAL A 100 -16.27 -36.97 1.78
CA VAL A 100 -17.44 -37.72 1.34
C VAL A 100 -17.10 -38.54 0.11
#